data_AF-A0A1V5XQT1-F1
#
_entry.id   AF-A0A1V5XQT1-F1
#
_cell.length_a   1.000
_cell.length_b   1.000
_cell.length_c   1.000
_cell.angle_alpha   90.00
_cell.angle_beta   90.00
_cell.angle_gamma   90.00
#
_symmetry.space_group_name_H-M   'P 1'
#
loop_
_entity.id
_entity.type
_entity.pdbx_description
1 polymer ?
#
loop_
_entity_poly.entity_id
_entity_poly.type
_entity_poly.pdbx_seq_one_letter_code
_entity_poly.pdbx_strand_id
1 'polypeptide(L)'
;MTVDDLVLFTTVIGVVMLVMVLLALFIYALARLAAGLDKPVATAADVTDDELGDELSPEIVAVLAAAASEILGGRTQIRSVRLHREADAPEWSTAGRMDIMLSHRVGPRR
;
A
#
# COMPACT_ATOMS: atom_id res chain seq x y z
N MET A 1 -47.34 1.85 -31.66
CA MET A 1 -46.18 2.64 -31.22
C MET A 1 -46.34 4.01 -31.82
N THR A 2 -46.59 5.01 -30.98
CA THR A 2 -46.75 6.40 -31.41
C THR A 2 -45.38 7.01 -31.73
N VAL A 3 -45.35 8.10 -32.49
CA VAL A 3 -44.10 8.83 -32.78
C VAL A 3 -43.43 9.29 -31.46
N ASP A 4 -44.24 9.63 -30.47
CA ASP A 4 -43.78 10.05 -29.13
C ASP A 4 -43.06 8.92 -28.39
N ASP A 5 -43.56 7.67 -28.49
CA ASP A 5 -42.89 6.50 -27.91
C ASP A 5 -41.50 6.33 -28.53
N LEU A 6 -41.39 6.45 -29.86
CA LEU A 6 -40.12 6.30 -30.57
C LEU A 6 -39.09 7.37 -30.17
N VAL A 7 -39.52 8.62 -30.01
CA VAL A 7 -38.67 9.73 -29.55
C VAL A 7 -38.21 9.51 -28.11
N LEU A 8 -39.09 9.03 -27.23
CA LEU A 8 -38.74 8.72 -25.85
C LEU A 8 -37.70 7.60 -25.76
N PHE A 9 -37.91 6.49 -26.49
CA PHE A 9 -36.95 5.37 -26.52
C PHE A 9 -35.57 5.78 -27.04
N THR A 10 -35.52 6.55 -28.14
CA THR A 10 -34.24 7.02 -28.69
C THR A 10 -33.53 7.98 -27.76
N THR A 11 -34.27 8.86 -27.08
CA THR A 11 -33.69 9.81 -26.11
C THR A 11 -33.08 9.07 -24.92
N VAL A 12 -33.80 8.09 -24.35
CA VAL A 12 -33.30 7.31 -23.20
C VAL A 12 -32.05 6.54 -23.56
N ILE A 13 -32.04 5.84 -24.70
CA ILE A 13 -30.86 5.10 -25.18
C ILE A 13 -29.69 6.07 -25.41
N GLY A 14 -29.95 7.23 -26.02
CA GLY A 14 -28.94 8.26 -26.25
C GLY A 14 -28.28 8.74 -24.96
N VAL A 15 -29.08 9.00 -23.91
CA VAL A 15 -28.57 9.42 -22.59
C VAL A 15 -27.71 8.32 -21.95
N VAL A 16 -28.16 7.06 -21.99
CA VAL A 16 -27.38 5.95 -21.42
C VAL A 16 -26.04 5.78 -22.14
N MET A 17 -26.04 5.83 -23.47
CA MET A 17 -24.81 5.74 -24.27
C MET A 17 -23.88 6.92 -23.99
N LEU A 18 -24.41 8.14 -23.85
CA LEU A 18 -23.63 9.31 -23.49
C LEU A 18 -22.94 9.14 -22.13
N VAL A 19 -23.68 8.66 -21.12
CA VAL A 19 -23.13 8.41 -19.77
C VAL A 19 -22.04 7.34 -19.81
N MET A 20 -22.27 6.23 -20.52
CA MET A 20 -21.27 5.17 -20.68
C MET A 20 -20.00 5.66 -21.36
N VAL A 21 -20.12 6.48 -22.41
CA VAL A 21 -18.96 7.08 -23.09
C VAL A 21 -18.20 8.03 -22.17
N LEU A 22 -18.90 8.88 -21.42
CA LEU A 22 -18.26 9.78 -20.45
C LEU A 22 -17.51 9.01 -19.35
N LEU A 23 -18.12 7.94 -18.83
CA LEU A 23 -17.50 7.09 -17.82
C LEU A 23 -16.27 6.37 -18.38
N ALA A 24 -16.37 5.80 -19.58
CA ALA A 24 -15.24 5.13 -20.24
C ALA A 24 -14.08 6.10 -20.49
N LEU A 25 -14.38 7.33 -20.93
CA LEU A 25 -13.39 8.37 -21.16
C LEU A 25 -12.72 8.82 -19.86
N PHE A 26 -13.50 8.94 -18.77
CA PHE A 26 -12.98 9.24 -17.44
C PHE A 26 -12.03 8.14 -16.93
N ILE A 27 -12.44 6.87 -17.03
CA ILE A 27 -11.59 5.72 -16.66
C ILE A 27 -10.32 5.70 -17.51
N TYR A 28 -10.43 5.91 -18.83
CA TYR A 28 -9.27 5.95 -19.72
C TYR A 28 -8.33 7.12 -19.41
N ALA A 29 -8.86 8.28 -19.05
CA ALA A 29 -8.08 9.43 -18.62
C ALA A 29 -7.31 9.12 -17.32
N LEU A 30 -7.97 8.50 -16.33
CA LEU A 30 -7.32 8.06 -15.10
C LEU A 30 -6.24 7.00 -15.36
N ALA A 31 -6.52 6.01 -16.22
CA ALA A 31 -5.56 4.98 -16.59
C ALA A 31 -4.34 5.57 -17.32
N ARG A 32 -4.54 6.56 -18.20
CA ARG A 32 -3.46 7.27 -18.87
C ARG A 32 -2.64 8.12 -17.90
N LEU A 33 -3.27 8.73 -16.91
CA LEU A 33 -2.59 9.51 -15.87
C LEU A 33 -1.78 8.59 -14.95
N ALA A 34 -2.32 7.42 -14.60
CA ALA A 34 -1.63 6.35 -13.87
C ALA A 34 -0.44 5.79 -14.68
N ALA A 35 -0.62 5.52 -15.98
CA ALA A 35 0.46 5.06 -16.85
C ALA A 35 1.58 6.11 -17.02
N GLY A 36 1.27 7.41 -16.87
CA GLY A 36 2.27 8.47 -16.83
C GLY A 36 3.12 8.46 -15.54
N LEU A 37 2.57 7.96 -14.44
CA LEU A 37 3.25 7.73 -13.16
C LEU A 37 4.09 6.44 -13.16
N ASP A 38 3.86 5.57 -14.15
CA ASP A 38 4.57 4.30 -14.37
C ASP A 38 5.85 4.44 -15.17
N LYS A 39 6.28 5.67 -15.46
CA LYS A 39 7.58 5.88 -16.11
C LYS A 39 8.65 5.24 -15.22
N PRO A 40 9.28 4.12 -15.64
CA PRO A 40 10.30 3.49 -14.83
C PRO A 40 11.45 4.47 -14.79
N VAL A 41 11.66 5.11 -13.64
CA VAL A 41 12.93 5.75 -13.38
C VAL A 41 13.91 4.60 -13.23
N ALA A 42 14.57 4.30 -14.34
CA ALA A 42 15.74 3.47 -14.39
C ALA A 42 16.79 4.07 -13.43
N THR A 43 16.83 3.54 -12.22
CA THR A 43 17.96 3.61 -11.31
C THR A 43 17.74 2.37 -10.43
N ALA A 44 18.17 1.18 -10.84
CA ALA A 44 19.59 0.80 -10.74
C ALA A 44 20.25 1.56 -9.57
N ALA A 45 19.66 1.41 -8.37
CA ALA A 45 20.47 1.51 -7.18
C ALA A 45 21.49 0.38 -7.33
N ASP A 46 22.70 0.80 -7.70
CA ASP A 46 23.94 0.12 -7.42
C ASP A 46 23.95 -0.15 -5.91
N VAL A 47 23.26 -1.22 -5.52
CA VAL A 47 23.40 -1.81 -4.21
C VAL A 47 24.70 -2.57 -4.31
N THR A 48 25.80 -1.87 -4.04
CA THR A 48 27.07 -2.53 -3.78
C THR A 48 26.83 -3.51 -2.64
N ASP A 49 26.99 -4.81 -2.93
CA ASP A 49 26.85 -5.94 -1.99
C ASP A 49 27.66 -5.75 -0.69
N ASP A 50 28.58 -4.78 -0.63
CA ASP A 50 29.46 -4.49 0.51
C ASP A 50 28.75 -3.87 1.75
N GLU A 51 27.55 -3.28 1.63
CA GLU A 51 26.86 -2.63 2.78
C GLU A 51 25.67 -3.41 3.36
N LEU A 52 25.17 -4.43 2.66
CA LEU A 52 24.11 -5.31 3.16
C LEU A 52 24.78 -6.51 3.84
N GLY A 53 25.11 -6.35 5.13
CA GLY A 53 25.50 -7.50 5.95
C GLY A 53 24.45 -8.62 5.85
N ASP A 54 24.87 -9.86 6.08
CA ASP A 54 24.11 -11.13 5.92
C ASP A 54 22.66 -11.10 6.48
N GLU A 55 22.39 -10.23 7.45
CA GLU A 55 21.08 -10.02 8.09
C GLU A 55 20.06 -9.23 7.25
N LEU A 56 20.49 -8.45 6.27
CA LEU A 56 19.60 -7.61 5.46
C LEU A 56 19.75 -8.00 3.99
N SER A 57 19.35 -9.22 3.67
CA SER A 57 19.41 -9.71 2.30
C SER A 57 18.45 -8.93 1.38
N PRO A 58 18.73 -8.86 0.06
CA PRO A 58 17.81 -8.28 -0.92
C PRO A 58 16.41 -8.90 -0.88
N GLU A 59 16.32 -10.18 -0.51
CA GLU A 59 15.06 -10.90 -0.34
C GLU A 59 14.22 -10.30 0.80
N ILE A 60 14.83 -9.99 1.95
CA ILE A 60 14.14 -9.37 3.09
C ILE A 60 13.61 -7.98 2.69
N VAL A 61 14.40 -7.20 1.96
CA VAL A 61 13.98 -5.87 1.47
C VAL A 61 12.80 -5.99 0.51
N ALA A 62 12.79 -7.01 -0.36
CA ALA A 62 11.68 -7.27 -1.27
C ALA A 62 10.39 -7.65 -0.52
N VAL A 63 10.49 -8.50 0.51
CA VAL A 63 9.35 -8.86 1.37
C VAL A 63 8.80 -7.64 2.11
N LEU A 64 9.68 -6.79 2.66
CA LEU A 64 9.27 -5.55 3.32
C LEU A 64 8.58 -4.57 2.35
N ALA A 65 9.09 -4.45 1.12
CA ALA A 65 8.49 -3.61 0.09
C ALA A 65 7.10 -4.12 -0.34
N ALA A 66 6.93 -5.44 -0.47
CA ALA A 66 5.66 -6.06 -0.77
C ALA A 66 4.63 -5.84 0.36
N ALA A 67 5.03 -6.08 1.61
CA ALA A 67 4.16 -5.87 2.78
C ALA A 67 3.75 -4.39 2.92
N ALA A 68 4.68 -3.46 2.72
CA ALA A 68 4.37 -2.03 2.78
C ALA A 68 3.44 -1.62 1.64
N SER A 69 3.63 -2.15 0.43
CA SER A 69 2.75 -1.84 -0.70
C SER A 69 1.32 -2.34 -0.50
N GLU A 70 1.16 -3.51 0.11
CA GLU A 70 -0.17 -4.05 0.46
C GLU A 70 -0.87 -3.21 1.54
N ILE A 71 -0.16 -2.85 2.61
CA ILE A 71 -0.74 -2.09 3.73
C ILE A 71 -1.07 -0.66 3.33
N LEU A 72 -0.18 0.00 2.57
CA LEU A 72 -0.37 1.39 2.17
C LEU A 72 -1.30 1.54 0.95
N GLY A 73 -1.69 0.43 0.30
CA GLY A 73 -2.61 0.44 -0.84
C GLY A 73 -2.07 1.17 -2.07
N GLY A 74 -0.74 1.25 -2.20
CA GLY A 74 -0.09 2.09 -3.21
C GLY A 74 1.40 1.77 -3.39
N ARG A 75 2.03 2.42 -4.37
CA ARG A 75 3.45 2.24 -4.65
C ARG A 75 4.31 2.79 -3.51
N THR A 76 5.03 1.90 -2.84
CA THR A 76 5.89 2.27 -1.71
C THR A 76 7.36 2.23 -2.12
N GLN A 77 8.07 3.34 -1.91
CA GLN A 77 9.52 3.41 -2.12
C GLN A 77 10.24 3.35 -0.77
N ILE A 78 11.04 2.31 -0.56
CA ILE A 78 11.91 2.22 0.62
C ILE A 78 13.15 3.08 0.37
N ARG A 79 13.26 4.21 1.08
CA ARG A 79 14.40 5.14 0.95
C ARG A 79 15.62 4.72 1.76
N SER A 80 15.40 4.13 2.92
CA SER A 80 16.48 3.68 3.82
C SER A 80 15.94 2.63 4.76
N VAL A 81 16.64 1.50 4.88
CA VAL A 81 16.41 0.54 5.95
C VAL A 81 17.53 0.71 6.96
N ARG A 82 17.18 0.98 8.23
CA ARG A 82 18.15 1.04 9.33
C ARG A 82 17.88 -0.13 10.25
N LEU A 83 18.82 -1.07 10.31
CA LEU A 83 18.79 -2.13 11.29
C LEU A 83 19.27 -1.56 12.62
N HIS A 84 18.40 -1.52 13.63
CA HIS A 84 18.81 -1.17 14.98
C HIS A 84 19.43 -2.41 15.63
N ARG A 85 20.76 -2.55 15.51
CA ARG A 85 21.51 -3.48 16.36
C ARG A 85 21.73 -2.81 17.71
N GLU A 86 20.75 -2.93 18.59
CA GLU A 86 21.04 -2.76 20.01
C GLU A 86 21.94 -3.92 20.43
N ALA A 87 23.24 -3.66 20.47
CA ALA A 87 24.15 -4.43 21.29
C ALA A 87 23.63 -4.33 22.74
N ASP A 88 23.21 -5.46 23.31
CA ASP A 88 22.90 -5.62 24.75
C ASP A 88 21.70 -4.86 25.35
N ALA A 89 20.53 -4.82 24.69
CA ALA A 89 19.31 -4.29 25.34
C ALA A 89 18.33 -5.40 25.81
N PRO A 90 18.42 -5.89 27.06
CA PRO A 90 17.35 -6.65 27.71
C PRO A 90 16.12 -5.78 28.05
N GLU A 91 16.04 -4.52 27.59
CA GLU A 91 14.99 -3.58 27.97
C GLU A 91 13.59 -4.03 27.54
N TRP A 92 13.40 -4.50 26.31
CA TRP A 92 12.08 -5.02 25.89
C TRP A 92 11.67 -6.28 26.66
N SER A 93 12.64 -7.16 26.96
CA SER A 93 12.41 -8.33 27.81
C SER A 93 12.06 -7.91 29.24
N THR A 94 12.70 -6.87 29.77
CA THR A 94 12.49 -6.38 31.13
C THR A 94 11.14 -5.68 31.27
N ALA A 95 10.76 -4.83 30.30
CA ALA A 95 9.45 -4.18 30.27
C ALA A 95 8.31 -5.22 30.17
N GLY A 96 8.43 -6.21 29.28
CA GLY A 96 7.44 -7.28 29.16
C GLY A 96 7.34 -8.15 30.42
N ARG A 97 8.47 -8.47 31.06
CA ARG A 97 8.47 -9.22 32.34
C ARG A 97 7.83 -8.43 33.48
N MET A 98 8.03 -7.11 33.52
CA MET A 98 7.40 -6.25 34.53
C MET A 98 5.89 -6.18 34.36
N ASP A 99 5.39 -6.09 33.13
CA ASP A 99 3.96 -6.06 32.83
C ASP A 99 3.26 -7.40 33.20
N ILE A 100 3.92 -8.53 32.90
CA ILE A 100 3.45 -9.85 33.32
C ILE A 100 3.39 -9.96 34.85
N MET A 101 4.40 -9.49 35.59
CA MET A 101 4.36 -9.50 37.05
C MET A 101 3.28 -8.56 37.63
N LEU A 102 2.97 -7.46 36.95
CA LEU A 102 1.96 -6.50 37.38
C LEU A 102 0.54 -7.08 37.24
N SER A 103 0.28 -7.85 36.18
CA SER A 103 -1.01 -8.52 35.94
C SER A 103 -1.42 -9.50 37.06
N HIS A 104 -0.46 -10.08 37.78
CA HIS A 104 -0.71 -11.01 38.89
C HIS A 104 -0.95 -10.32 40.24
N ARG A 105 -0.79 -8.99 40.36
CA ARG A 105 -1.11 -8.23 41.57
C ARG A 105 -2.53 -7.64 41.52
N VAL A 106 -3.53 -8.49 41.33
CA VAL A 106 -4.91 -8.12 41.68
C VAL A 106 -5.14 -8.50 43.14
N GLY A 107 -4.72 -7.63 44.06
CA GLY A 107 -5.03 -7.78 45.49
C GLY A 107 -6.55 -7.68 45.73
N PRO A 108 -7.11 -8.39 46.71
CA PRO A 108 -8.55 -8.42 46.95
C PRO A 108 -9.06 -7.01 47.29
N ARG A 109 -10.08 -6.56 46.54
CA ARG A 109 -10.85 -5.35 46.80
C ARG A 109 -11.42 -5.44 48.22
N ARG A 110 -11.06 -4.49 49.08
CA ARG A 110 -11.78 -4.22 50.34
C ARG A 110 -13.11 -3.54 50.03
#